data_AF-A0A7S3RET3-F1
#
_entry.id   AF-A0A7S3RET3-F1
#
_cell.length_a   1.000
_cell.length_b   1.000
_cell.length_c   1.000
_cell.angle_alpha   90.00
_cell.angle_beta   90.00
_cell.angle_gamma   90.00
#
_symmetry.space_group_name_H-M   'P 1'
#
loop_
_entity.id
_entity.type
_entity.pdbx_description
1 polymer ?
#
loop_
_entity_poly.entity_id
_entity_poly.type
_entity_poly.pdbx_seq_one_letter_code
_entity_poly.pdbx_strand_id
1 'polypeptide(L)'
;KIKDDTGVASATLHPSSVLYRLAQSLRPAHIIYSEATRAGADGAIRLRDATPISSFSLLLFGGRLYHDAKAGVIGIDDGWIRFRMAADVADLILAARRQ
;
A
#
# COMPACT_ATOMS: atom_id res chain seq x y z
N LYS A 1 7.17 4.40 0.67
CA LYS A 1 7.57 3.77 1.96
C LYS A 1 7.07 2.34 1.93
N ILE A 2 7.83 1.41 2.49
CA ILE A 2 7.41 0.03 2.69
C ILE A 2 7.33 -0.25 4.19
N LYS A 3 6.43 -1.14 4.58
CA LYS A 3 6.34 -1.67 5.93
C LYS A 3 6.62 -3.16 5.89
N ASP A 4 7.55 -3.61 6.72
CA ASP A 4 7.85 -5.02 6.98
C ASP A 4 7.93 -5.26 8.49
N ASP A 5 8.28 -6.48 8.90
CA ASP A 5 8.41 -6.86 10.32
C ASP A 5 9.52 -6.08 11.05
N THR A 6 10.41 -5.40 10.32
CA THR A 6 11.50 -4.58 10.88
C THR A 6 11.13 -3.10 11.00
N GLY A 7 9.95 -2.71 10.51
CA GLY A 7 9.40 -1.37 10.65
C GLY A 7 9.06 -0.72 9.31
N VAL A 8 9.18 0.60 9.24
CA VAL A 8 8.86 1.39 8.05
C VAL A 8 10.12 1.96 7.45
N ALA A 9 10.39 1.62 6.19
CA ALA A 9 11.57 2.07 5.46
C ALA A 9 11.22 2.80 4.16
N SER A 10 12.15 3.63 3.70
CA SER A 10 12.10 4.20 2.35
C SER A 10 12.61 3.18 1.34
N ALA A 11 11.87 3.03 0.24
CA ALA A 11 12.25 2.16 -0.86
C ALA A 11 12.07 2.91 -2.18
N THR A 12 12.90 2.56 -3.16
CA THR A 12 12.85 3.11 -4.52
C THR A 12 12.61 1.98 -5.52
N LEU A 13 12.10 2.29 -6.70
CA LEU A 13 12.01 1.30 -7.77
C LEU A 13 13.41 0.98 -8.29
N HIS A 14 13.69 -0.30 -8.54
CA HIS A 14 14.94 -0.71 -9.17
C HIS A 14 14.98 -0.23 -10.63
N PRO A 15 16.14 0.18 -11.18
CA PRO A 15 16.24 0.66 -12.57
C PRO A 15 15.77 -0.33 -13.65
N SER A 16 15.77 -1.63 -13.34
CA SER A 16 15.25 -2.68 -14.24
C SER A 16 13.73 -2.80 -14.23
N SER A 17 13.04 -2.17 -13.27
CA SER A 17 11.59 -2.22 -13.19
C SER A 17 10.98 -1.41 -14.33
N VAL A 18 9.94 -1.95 -14.99
CA VAL A 18 9.18 -1.23 -16.03
C VAL A 18 8.59 0.08 -15.51
N LEU A 19 8.31 0.17 -14.21
CA LEU A 19 7.76 1.35 -13.58
C LEU A 19 8.82 2.41 -13.25
N TYR A 20 10.12 2.10 -13.36
CA TYR A 20 11.19 3.01 -12.89
C TYR A 20 11.11 4.40 -13.54
N ARG A 21 10.91 4.44 -14.87
CA ARG A 21 10.79 5.71 -15.61
C ARG A 21 9.42 6.38 -15.44
N LEU A 22 8.40 5.59 -15.13
CA LEU A 22 7.01 6.05 -14.93
C LEU A 22 6.72 6.42 -13.48
N ALA A 23 7.68 6.26 -12.56
CA ALA A 23 7.51 6.45 -11.13
C ALA A 23 6.90 7.81 -10.77
N GLN A 24 7.28 8.87 -11.50
CA GLN A 24 6.77 10.22 -11.26
C GLN A 24 5.34 10.46 -11.77
N SER A 25 4.90 9.69 -12.77
CA SER A 25 3.54 9.78 -13.32
C SER A 25 2.54 8.89 -12.58
N LEU A 26 3.00 7.96 -11.73
CA LEU A 26 2.16 7.12 -10.89
C LEU A 26 1.62 7.93 -9.68
N ARG A 27 0.69 8.86 -9.93
CA ARG A 27 -0.06 9.55 -8.86
C ARG A 27 -1.48 8.97 -8.71
N PRO A 28 -2.03 8.99 -7.49
CA PRO A 28 -1.52 8.36 -6.28
C PRO A 28 -1.83 6.85 -6.33
N ALA A 29 -0.83 6.03 -6.61
CA ALA A 29 -0.99 4.59 -6.61
C ALA A 29 -0.34 3.97 -5.38
N HIS A 30 -1.08 3.09 -4.69
CA HIS A 30 -0.46 2.11 -3.83
C HIS A 30 0.26 1.09 -4.72
N ILE A 31 1.39 0.58 -4.27
CA ILE A 31 2.19 -0.36 -5.05
C ILE A 31 2.38 -1.62 -4.21
N ILE A 32 2.09 -2.76 -4.80
CA ILE A 32 2.50 -4.07 -4.27
C ILE A 32 3.79 -4.48 -4.96
N TYR A 33 4.63 -5.23 -4.25
CA TYR A 33 5.91 -5.72 -4.76
C TYR A 33 6.07 -7.18 -4.37
N SER A 34 6.83 -7.92 -5.18
CA SER A 34 7.17 -9.33 -4.89
C SER A 34 8.57 -9.48 -4.29
N GLU A 35 9.53 -8.68 -4.77
CA GLU A 35 10.93 -8.77 -4.34
C GLU A 35 11.47 -7.38 -4.01
N ALA A 36 12.02 -7.26 -2.79
CA ALA A 36 12.79 -6.11 -2.35
C ALA A 36 14.24 -6.54 -2.10
N THR A 37 15.17 -5.83 -2.73
CA THR A 37 16.62 -6.11 -2.61
C THR A 37 17.31 -4.94 -1.95
N ARG A 38 18.30 -5.21 -1.10
CA ARG A 38 19.24 -4.18 -0.64
C ARG A 38 20.42 -4.19 -1.60
N ALA A 39 20.65 -3.09 -2.29
CA ALA A 39 21.66 -3.03 -3.35
C ALA A 39 22.56 -1.81 -3.18
N GLY A 40 23.87 -2.02 -3.40
CA GLY A 40 24.90 -0.99 -3.32
C GLY A 40 25.54 -0.84 -1.94
N ALA A 41 26.60 -0.05 -1.86
CA ALA A 41 27.31 0.27 -0.61
C ALA A 41 26.47 1.15 0.34
N ASP A 42 25.42 1.77 -0.18
CA ASP A 42 24.44 2.62 0.50
C ASP A 42 23.32 1.82 1.19
N GLY A 43 23.19 0.52 0.93
CA GLY A 43 22.20 -0.35 1.59
C GLY A 43 20.74 -0.02 1.27
N ALA A 44 20.49 0.77 0.22
CA ALA A 44 19.17 1.25 -0.15
C ALA A 44 18.25 0.09 -0.58
N ILE A 45 16.99 0.14 -0.16
CA ILE A 45 15.97 -0.84 -0.54
C ILE A 45 15.44 -0.50 -1.93
N ARG A 46 15.56 -1.45 -2.85
CA ARG A 46 15.10 -1.34 -4.24
C ARG A 46 14.09 -2.45 -4.56
N LEU A 47 12.92 -2.04 -5.03
CA LEU A 47 11.84 -2.94 -5.45
C LEU A 47 12.06 -3.35 -6.90
N ARG A 48 12.27 -4.65 -7.16
CA ARG A 48 12.54 -5.14 -8.52
C ARG A 48 11.26 -5.17 -9.35
N ASP A 49 10.24 -5.80 -8.79
CA ASP A 49 8.92 -5.95 -9.38
C ASP A 49 7.90 -5.22 -8.55
N ALA A 50 7.07 -4.44 -9.22
CA ALA A 50 6.10 -3.56 -8.60
C ALA A 50 4.88 -3.45 -9.50
N THR A 51 3.69 -3.48 -8.90
CA THR A 51 2.42 -3.32 -9.59
C THR A 51 1.60 -2.23 -8.89
N PRO A 52 1.18 -1.17 -9.61
CA PRO A 52 0.28 -0.17 -9.05
C PRO A 52 -1.10 -0.80 -8.87
N ILE A 53 -1.74 -0.54 -7.73
CA ILE A 53 -3.05 -1.06 -7.40
C ILE A 53 -3.98 0.04 -6.90
N SER A 54 -5.27 -0.23 -7.03
CA SER A 54 -6.30 0.62 -6.45
C SER A 54 -6.31 0.49 -4.92
N SER A 55 -6.74 1.56 -4.24
CA SER A 55 -7.01 1.52 -2.81
C SER A 55 -8.04 0.44 -2.44
N PHE A 56 -9.05 0.20 -3.29
CA PHE A 56 -10.06 -0.83 -3.07
C PHE A 56 -9.48 -2.23 -3.04
N SER A 57 -8.45 -2.51 -3.84
CA SER A 57 -7.74 -3.79 -3.81
C SER A 57 -7.14 -4.06 -2.43
N LEU A 58 -6.53 -3.06 -1.79
CA LEU A 58 -6.03 -3.18 -0.41
C LEU A 58 -7.16 -3.33 0.60
N LEU A 59 -8.28 -2.62 0.41
CA LEU A 59 -9.41 -2.69 1.33
C LEU A 59 -10.09 -4.07 1.30
N LEU A 60 -10.21 -4.69 0.14
CA LEU A 60 -10.86 -6.00 -0.03
C LEU A 60 -9.95 -7.18 0.33
N PHE A 61 -8.66 -7.11 0.01
CA PHE A 61 -7.74 -8.25 0.12
C PHE A 61 -6.57 -8.06 1.09
N GLY A 62 -6.39 -6.85 1.65
CA GLY A 62 -5.30 -6.54 2.56
C GLY A 62 -5.50 -7.08 3.98
N GLY A 63 -4.82 -6.46 4.95
CA GLY A 63 -4.87 -6.84 6.36
C GLY A 63 -6.22 -6.59 7.05
N ARG A 64 -6.21 -6.57 8.38
CA ARG A 64 -7.43 -6.36 9.18
C ARG A 64 -7.91 -4.92 9.03
N LEU A 65 -9.22 -4.71 8.87
CA LEU A 65 -9.77 -3.36 8.77
C LEU A 65 -10.21 -2.85 10.14
N TYR A 66 -10.01 -1.55 10.36
CA TYR A 66 -10.73 -0.80 11.38
C TYR A 66 -11.43 0.40 10.72
N HIS A 67 -12.63 0.72 11.21
CA HIS A 67 -13.42 1.84 10.72
C HIS A 67 -13.62 2.85 11.84
N ASP A 68 -13.17 4.08 11.62
CA ASP A 68 -13.48 5.25 12.45
C ASP A 68 -14.52 6.10 11.73
N ALA A 69 -15.79 5.86 12.04
CA ALA A 69 -16.92 6.56 11.46
C ALA A 69 -16.94 8.06 11.82
N LYS A 70 -16.40 8.44 12.99
CA LYS A 70 -16.34 9.86 13.40
C LYS A 70 -15.30 10.63 12.58
N ALA A 71 -14.17 9.99 12.29
CA ALA A 71 -13.13 10.57 11.45
C ALA A 71 -13.40 10.42 9.95
N GLY A 72 -14.35 9.55 9.54
CA GLY A 72 -14.59 9.21 8.13
C GLY A 72 -13.39 8.48 7.51
N VAL A 73 -12.77 7.59 8.28
CA VAL A 73 -11.54 6.89 7.90
C VAL A 73 -11.69 5.39 8.10
N ILE A 74 -11.29 4.64 7.08
CA ILE A 74 -11.00 3.22 7.22
C ILE A 74 -9.50 3.01 7.13
N GLY A 75 -8.94 2.17 8.01
CA GLY A 75 -7.52 1.86 7.98
C GLY A 75 -7.27 0.36 7.98
N ILE A 76 -6.03 0.03 7.61
CA ILE A 76 -5.54 -1.35 7.53
C ILE A 76 -4.52 -1.57 8.64
N ASP A 77 -4.66 -2.71 9.32
CA ASP A 77 -3.87 -3.19 10.45
C ASP A 77 -3.78 -2.17 11.59
N ASP A 78 -2.57 -1.78 11.98
CA ASP A 78 -2.27 -0.77 13.02
C ASP A 78 -2.48 0.68 12.55
N GLY A 79 -3.16 0.88 11.41
CA GLY A 79 -3.42 2.18 10.83
C GLY A 79 -2.24 2.81 10.13
N TRP A 80 -1.28 2.00 9.66
CA TRP A 80 -0.21 2.49 8.80
C TRP A 80 -0.74 2.97 7.44
N ILE A 81 -1.80 2.32 6.90
CA ILE A 81 -2.53 2.79 5.71
C ILE A 81 -3.91 3.26 6.15
N ARG A 82 -4.30 4.45 5.69
CA ARG A 82 -5.58 5.08 5.99
C ARG A 82 -6.20 5.65 4.73
N PHE A 83 -7.50 5.44 4.58
CA PHE A 83 -8.30 5.93 3.47
C PHE A 83 -9.46 6.74 4.01
N ARG A 84 -9.64 7.94 3.46
CA ARG A 84 -10.81 8.76 3.76
C ARG A 84 -11.96 8.34 2.85
N MET A 85 -13.10 8.01 3.43
CA MET A 85 -14.32 7.67 2.69
C MET A 85 -15.57 7.89 3.52
N ALA A 86 -16.72 7.89 2.86
CA ALA A 86 -18.01 7.95 3.51
C ALA A 86 -18.32 6.63 4.25
N ALA A 87 -19.09 6.74 5.34
CA ALA A 87 -19.36 5.62 6.25
C ALA A 87 -20.13 4.47 5.57
N ASP A 88 -21.06 4.81 4.67
CA ASP A 88 -21.82 3.86 3.85
C ASP A 88 -20.92 2.99 2.96
N VAL A 89 -19.92 3.60 2.32
CA VAL A 89 -18.93 2.88 1.50
C VAL A 89 -18.05 1.97 2.37
N ALA A 90 -17.63 2.46 3.54
CA ALA A 90 -16.84 1.66 4.48
C ALA A 90 -17.61 0.43 4.98
N ASP A 91 -18.89 0.62 5.33
CA ASP A 91 -19.75 -0.46 5.81
C ASP A 91 -20.03 -1.50 4.72
N LEU A 92 -20.20 -1.07 3.45
CA LEU A 92 -20.33 -1.98 2.31
C LEU A 92 -19.07 -2.85 2.13
N ILE A 93 -17.88 -2.25 2.21
CA ILE A 93 -16.61 -2.98 2.12
C ILE A 93 -16.49 -3.99 3.27
N LEU A 94 -16.81 -3.58 4.50
CA LEU A 94 -16.77 -4.48 5.66
C LEU A 94 -17.75 -5.64 5.52
N ALA A 95 -18.94 -5.41 4.96
CA ALA A 95 -19.91 -6.46 4.69
C ALA A 95 -19.40 -7.42 3.59
N ALA A 96 -18.83 -6.89 2.51
CA ALA A 96 -18.29 -7.69 1.41
C ALA A 96 -17.15 -8.63 1.83
N ARG A 97 -16.33 -8.25 2.81
CA ARG A 97 -15.23 -9.09 3.31
C ARG A 97 -15.66 -10.24 4.23
N ARG A 98 -16.90 -10.25 4.70
CA ARG A 98 -17.42 -11.28 5.61
C ARG A 98 -18.07 -12.46 4.88
N GLN A 99 -18.32 -12.31 3.58
CA GLN A 99 -18.83 -13.38 2.71
C GLN A 99 -17.68 -14.31 2.31
#